data_AF-A0A2S2NSW8-F1
#
_entry.id   AF-A0A2S2NSW8-F1
#
_cell.length_a   1.000
_cell.length_b   1.000
_cell.length_c   1.000
_cell.angle_alpha   90.00
_cell.angle_beta   90.00
_cell.angle_gamma   90.00
#
_symmetry.space_group_name_H-M   'P 1'
#
loop_
_entity.id
_entity.type
_entity.pdbx_description
1 polymer ?
#
loop_
_entity_poly.entity_id
_entity_poly.type
_entity_poly.pdbx_seq_one_letter_code
_entity_poly.pdbx_strand_id
1 'polypeptide(L)'
;LPSTYVHFLMFLYFLDEDSTPNVSNVENIHNPESLKSKRSRWSQSHPDEWKKNISKKMRSSCQEYTSRIKKVDKKMSAKIPKTVDYSKCKYKCQEYFNEKEREILCKKYWNLNDFKLSGNKRSYPTSEPCS
;
A
#
# COMPACT_ATOMS: atom_id res chain seq x y z
N LEU A 1 23.04 49.97 14.11
CA LEU A 1 24.34 49.28 13.97
C LEU A 1 25.30 49.86 15.00
N PRO A 2 26.17 49.09 15.67
CA PRO A 2 26.28 47.62 15.70
C PRO A 2 26.40 47.05 17.15
N SER A 3 26.49 45.71 17.25
CA SER A 3 27.26 44.95 18.26
C SER A 3 26.53 43.72 18.83
N THR A 4 26.08 42.82 17.94
CA THR A 4 25.51 41.49 18.25
C THR A 4 26.44 40.33 17.87
N TYR A 5 27.76 40.54 17.87
CA TYR A 5 28.64 39.66 17.08
C TYR A 5 29.89 39.18 17.83
N VAL A 6 29.74 38.70 19.08
CA VAL A 6 30.85 37.98 19.73
C VAL A 6 30.41 36.87 20.69
N HIS A 7 29.21 36.94 21.27
CA HIS A 7 28.85 36.04 22.37
C HIS A 7 28.14 34.73 21.95
N PHE A 8 27.77 34.58 20.67
CA PHE A 8 27.05 33.39 20.21
C PHE A 8 27.96 32.29 19.61
N LEU A 9 29.25 32.58 19.45
CA LEU A 9 30.21 31.68 18.79
C LEU A 9 31.03 30.80 19.74
N MET A 10 30.79 30.85 21.05
CA MET A 10 31.55 30.08 22.06
C MET A 10 30.73 29.03 22.82
N PHE A 11 29.50 28.71 22.39
CA PHE A 11 28.62 27.83 23.18
C PHE A 11 28.19 26.52 22.51
N LEU A 12 28.64 26.19 21.30
CA LEU A 12 28.28 24.92 20.64
C LEU A 12 29.46 24.15 20.03
N TYR A 13 30.69 24.51 20.40
CA TYR A 13 31.86 23.64 20.24
C TYR A 13 32.10 22.90 21.56
N PHE A 14 31.39 21.79 21.79
CA PHE A 14 31.85 20.66 22.62
C PHE A 14 30.73 19.61 22.73
N LEU A 15 30.80 18.56 21.90
CA LEU A 15 30.65 17.16 22.31
C LEU A 15 30.87 16.28 21.07
N ASP A 16 31.90 15.44 21.21
CA ASP A 16 32.63 14.67 20.22
C ASP A 16 31.95 13.35 19.79
N GLU A 17 32.59 12.73 18.78
CA GLU A 17 32.74 11.27 18.51
C GLU A 17 31.46 10.44 18.35
N ASP A 18 31.23 9.67 17.28
CA ASP A 18 32.16 8.93 16.45
C ASP A 18 31.43 8.39 15.20
N SER A 19 32.22 7.93 14.23
CA SER A 19 31.85 7.01 13.13
C SER A 19 31.58 7.64 11.75
N THR A 20 32.64 7.75 10.95
CA THR A 20 32.53 7.55 9.51
C THR A 20 32.34 6.06 9.21
N PRO A 21 31.63 5.70 8.14
CA PRO A 21 32.43 5.26 7.00
C PRO A 21 32.03 5.94 5.69
N ASN A 22 33.10 6.32 5.00
CA ASN A 22 33.23 6.53 3.57
C ASN A 22 32.46 5.46 2.77
N VAL A 23 31.47 5.90 1.99
CA VAL A 23 31.12 5.27 0.70
C VAL A 23 31.05 6.38 -0.34
N SER A 24 32.13 6.44 -1.09
CA SER A 24 32.29 7.05 -2.40
C SER A 24 31.04 7.05 -3.28
N ASN A 25 30.78 8.21 -3.89
CA ASN A 25 30.39 8.42 -5.27
C ASN A 25 29.17 7.66 -5.81
N VAL A 26 28.04 8.36 -5.93
CA VAL A 26 27.47 8.67 -7.27
C VAL A 26 26.86 10.07 -7.20
N GLU A 27 27.61 11.06 -7.66
CA GLU A 27 27.06 12.33 -8.10
C GLU A 27 26.11 12.04 -9.27
N ASN A 28 24.80 12.03 -9.02
CA ASN A 28 23.83 11.98 -10.10
C ASN A 28 23.75 13.38 -10.70
N ILE A 29 24.64 13.60 -11.68
CA ILE A 29 24.75 14.78 -12.52
C ILE A 29 23.36 15.15 -13.01
N HIS A 30 22.78 16.18 -12.40
CA HIS A 30 21.58 16.83 -12.89
C HIS A 30 21.99 17.57 -14.16
N ASN A 31 21.98 16.87 -15.30
CA ASN A 31 22.23 17.47 -16.60
C ASN A 31 21.09 18.46 -16.90
N PRO A 32 21.32 19.78 -16.93
CA PRO A 32 20.27 20.77 -17.14
C PRO A 32 19.87 20.91 -18.62
N GLU A 33 20.44 20.12 -19.54
CA GLU A 33 20.31 20.35 -20.98
C GLU A 33 19.12 19.61 -21.65
N SER A 34 18.28 18.89 -20.91
CA SER A 34 17.14 18.17 -21.51
C SER A 34 15.81 18.96 -21.57
N LEU A 35 15.80 20.26 -21.27
CA LEU A 35 14.58 21.09 -21.23
C LEU A 35 14.09 21.60 -22.60
N LYS A 36 14.14 20.75 -23.62
CA LYS A 36 13.26 20.90 -24.80
C LYS A 36 12.53 19.60 -25.06
N SER A 37 11.73 19.17 -24.08
CA SER A 37 10.73 18.14 -24.37
C SER A 37 9.72 18.75 -25.35
N LYS A 38 9.71 18.21 -26.57
CA LYS A 38 8.63 18.45 -27.54
C LYS A 38 7.33 18.22 -26.77
N ARG A 39 6.42 19.21 -26.76
CA ARG A 39 5.11 19.08 -26.11
C ARG A 39 4.41 17.86 -26.70
N SER A 40 4.56 16.71 -26.07
CA SER A 40 3.79 15.54 -26.46
C SER A 40 2.36 15.88 -26.13
N ARG A 41 1.54 16.05 -27.17
CA ARG A 41 0.11 16.33 -27.00
C ARG A 41 -0.60 15.24 -26.18
N TRP A 42 0.01 14.05 -26.14
CA TRP A 42 -0.49 12.88 -25.43
C TRP A 42 0.60 12.37 -24.48
N SER A 43 0.32 12.41 -23.17
CA SER A 43 1.14 11.69 -22.20
C SER A 43 0.87 10.19 -22.29
N GLN A 44 1.87 9.37 -21.92
CA GLN A 44 1.61 7.96 -21.69
C GLN A 44 0.58 7.83 -20.56
N SER A 45 -0.38 6.92 -20.75
CA SER A 45 -1.36 6.65 -19.69
C SER A 45 -0.71 5.79 -18.61
N HIS A 46 -1.01 6.09 -17.35
CA HIS A 46 -0.60 5.31 -16.18
C HIS A 46 -1.84 4.64 -15.55
N PRO A 47 -2.24 3.44 -16.01
CA PRO A 47 -3.44 2.77 -15.52
C PRO A 47 -3.43 2.49 -14.02
N ASP A 48 -2.26 2.25 -13.43
CA ASP A 48 -2.13 1.96 -12.00
C ASP A 48 -2.52 3.14 -11.11
N GLU A 49 -2.37 4.36 -11.63
CA GLU A 49 -2.73 5.60 -10.93
C GLU A 49 -4.20 5.97 -11.11
N TRP A 50 -4.94 5.27 -11.97
CA TRP A 50 -6.36 5.53 -12.15
C TRP A 50 -7.08 5.25 -10.83
N LYS A 51 -7.85 6.23 -10.34
CA LYS A 51 -8.63 6.13 -9.09
C LYS A 51 -9.41 4.82 -8.98
N LYS A 52 -10.00 4.36 -10.09
CA LYS A 52 -10.73 3.08 -10.16
C LYS A 52 -9.83 1.87 -9.89
N ASN A 53 -8.62 1.86 -10.45
CA ASN A 53 -7.65 0.77 -10.28
C ASN A 53 -7.02 0.81 -8.89
N ILE A 54 -6.73 2.00 -8.36
CA ILE A 54 -6.32 2.17 -6.95
C ILE A 54 -7.40 1.60 -6.01
N SER A 55 -8.67 2.03 -6.14
CA SER A 55 -9.75 1.51 -5.29
C SER A 55 -9.96 0.00 -5.43
N LYS A 56 -9.76 -0.56 -6.64
CA LYS A 56 -9.80 -2.02 -6.85
C LYS A 56 -8.66 -2.72 -6.10
N LYS A 57 -7.43 -2.21 -6.22
CA LYS A 57 -6.24 -2.72 -5.53
C LYS A 57 -6.41 -2.69 -4.03
N MET A 58 -6.89 -1.58 -3.48
CA MET A 58 -7.17 -1.44 -2.04
C MET A 58 -8.27 -2.42 -1.57
N ARG A 59 -9.30 -2.64 -2.39
CA ARG A 59 -10.37 -3.59 -2.06
C ARG A 59 -9.89 -5.05 -2.02
N SER A 60 -8.99 -5.44 -2.93
CA SER A 60 -8.41 -6.79 -2.95
C SER A 60 -7.39 -6.97 -1.83
N SER A 61 -6.60 -5.94 -1.50
CA SER A 61 -5.67 -5.96 -0.36
C SER A 61 -6.35 -5.88 1.01
N CYS A 62 -7.68 -5.90 1.07
CA CYS A 62 -8.48 -5.74 2.29
C CYS A 62 -8.26 -4.42 3.04
N GLN A 63 -7.72 -3.40 2.37
CA GLN A 63 -7.44 -2.08 2.95
C GLN A 63 -8.65 -1.14 2.84
N GLU A 64 -8.57 -0.02 3.56
CA GLU A 64 -9.55 1.06 3.45
C GLU A 64 -9.51 1.68 2.05
N TYR A 65 -10.69 1.99 1.52
CA TYR A 65 -10.80 2.62 0.21
C TYR A 65 -12.01 3.53 0.12
N THR A 66 -11.97 4.47 -0.82
CA THR A 66 -13.12 5.31 -1.12
C THR A 66 -13.93 4.74 -2.28
N SER A 67 -15.25 4.73 -2.12
CA SER A 67 -16.21 4.32 -3.15
C SER A 67 -17.25 5.41 -3.33
N ARG A 68 -17.56 5.74 -4.58
CA ARG A 68 -18.66 6.63 -4.89
C ARG A 68 -19.98 5.86 -4.82
N ILE A 69 -20.83 6.18 -3.86
CA ILE A 69 -22.18 5.62 -3.70
C ILE A 69 -23.17 6.77 -3.76
N LYS A 70 -24.17 6.70 -4.66
CA LYS A 70 -25.18 7.76 -4.83
C LYS A 70 -24.55 9.17 -5.01
N LYS A 71 -23.47 9.26 -5.80
CA LYS A 71 -22.67 10.48 -6.05
C LYS A 71 -21.90 11.06 -4.85
N VAL A 72 -21.91 10.39 -3.69
CA VAL A 72 -21.13 10.77 -2.51
C VAL A 72 -19.95 9.83 -2.35
N ASP A 73 -18.77 10.38 -2.04
CA ASP A 73 -17.59 9.58 -1.74
C ASP A 73 -17.70 9.05 -0.30
N LYS A 74 -17.80 7.72 -0.17
CA LYS A 74 -17.89 7.02 1.10
C LYS A 74 -16.57 6.31 1.39
N LYS A 75 -16.03 6.50 2.60
CA LYS A 75 -14.91 5.69 3.12
C LYS A 75 -15.42 4.31 3.51
N MET A 76 -14.79 3.28 2.97
CA MET A 76 -15.04 1.88 3.30
C MET A 76 -13.91 1.42 4.22
N SER A 77 -14.25 0.83 5.35
CA SER A 77 -13.27 0.32 6.32
C SER A 77 -12.52 -0.89 5.78
N ALA A 78 -11.36 -1.16 6.37
CA ALA A 78 -10.57 -2.34 6.07
C ALA A 78 -11.36 -3.62 6.40
N LYS A 79 -11.14 -4.66 5.61
CA LYS A 79 -11.80 -5.95 5.79
C LYS A 79 -11.00 -6.81 6.76
N ILE A 80 -11.26 -6.60 8.04
CA ILE A 80 -10.63 -7.34 9.13
C ILE A 80 -11.62 -8.41 9.61
N PRO A 81 -11.16 -9.63 9.97
CA PRO A 81 -12.01 -10.60 10.64
C PRO A 81 -12.65 -9.97 11.88
N LYS A 82 -13.97 -10.17 12.05
CA LYS A 82 -14.64 -9.72 13.27
C LYS A 82 -14.10 -10.49 14.47
N THR A 83 -14.04 -9.85 15.63
CA THR A 83 -13.86 -10.56 16.90
C THR A 83 -15.03 -11.53 17.08
N VAL A 84 -14.74 -12.75 17.55
CA VAL A 84 -15.75 -13.79 17.73
C VAL A 84 -15.76 -14.19 19.19
N ASP A 85 -16.94 -14.18 19.80
CA ASP A 85 -17.13 -14.67 21.16
C ASP A 85 -17.18 -16.20 21.14
N TYR A 86 -16.08 -16.85 21.52
CA TYR A 86 -15.96 -18.30 21.46
C TYR A 86 -16.79 -19.04 22.51
N SER A 87 -17.29 -18.35 23.54
CA SER A 87 -18.14 -18.93 24.61
C SER A 87 -19.45 -19.54 24.09
N LYS A 88 -19.97 -19.05 22.96
CA LYS A 88 -21.20 -19.53 22.32
C LYS A 88 -20.93 -20.40 21.09
N CYS A 89 -19.67 -20.70 20.79
CA CYS A 89 -19.30 -21.38 19.55
C CYS A 89 -19.55 -22.90 19.65
N LYS A 90 -20.58 -23.40 18.96
CA LYS A 90 -20.92 -24.84 18.89
C LYS A 90 -19.76 -25.72 18.39
N TYR A 91 -18.95 -25.19 17.48
CA TYR A 91 -17.90 -25.94 16.77
C TYR A 91 -16.50 -25.74 17.35
N LYS A 92 -16.37 -24.99 18.45
CA LYS A 92 -15.08 -24.70 19.10
C LYS A 92 -14.00 -24.24 18.12
N CYS A 93 -14.35 -23.30 17.21
CA CYS A 93 -13.45 -22.85 16.14
C CYS A 93 -12.09 -22.32 16.64
N GLN A 94 -11.98 -21.92 17.91
CA GLN A 94 -10.73 -21.49 18.54
C GLN A 94 -9.67 -22.60 18.59
N GLU A 95 -10.08 -23.87 18.72
CA GLU A 95 -9.16 -25.02 18.79
C GLU A 95 -8.52 -25.32 17.43
N TYR A 96 -9.20 -24.93 16.34
CA TYR A 96 -8.79 -25.25 14.96
C TYR A 96 -8.20 -24.06 14.21
N PHE A 97 -8.62 -22.83 14.54
CA PHE A 97 -8.19 -21.63 13.84
C PHE A 97 -7.75 -20.58 14.84
N ASN A 98 -6.46 -20.30 14.83
CA ASN A 98 -5.90 -19.17 15.57
C ASN A 98 -6.29 -17.85 14.87
N GLU A 99 -6.26 -16.73 15.58
CA GLU A 99 -6.61 -15.42 15.06
C GLU A 99 -5.79 -15.05 13.81
N LYS A 100 -4.49 -15.36 13.84
CA LYS A 100 -3.59 -15.18 12.68
C LYS A 100 -4.03 -15.97 11.45
N GLU A 101 -4.51 -17.20 11.65
CA GLU A 101 -4.98 -18.05 10.56
C GLU A 101 -6.29 -17.52 9.98
N ARG A 102 -7.16 -16.96 10.84
CA ARG A 102 -8.39 -16.28 10.41
C ARG A 102 -8.08 -15.06 9.54
N GLU A 103 -7.05 -14.28 9.88
CA GLU A 103 -6.59 -13.17 9.03
C GLU A 103 -6.08 -13.66 7.68
N ILE A 104 -5.27 -14.73 7.67
CA ILE A 104 -4.76 -15.33 6.44
C ILE A 104 -5.91 -15.85 5.57
N LEU A 105 -6.89 -16.54 6.15
CA LEU A 105 -8.08 -17.02 5.45
C LEU A 105 -8.90 -15.86 4.87
N CYS A 106 -9.08 -14.80 5.63
CA CYS A 106 -9.77 -13.59 5.17
C CYS A 106 -9.06 -12.98 3.96
N LYS A 107 -7.73 -12.78 4.04
CA LYS A 107 -6.91 -12.27 2.92
C LYS A 107 -7.00 -13.18 1.70
N LYS A 108 -6.86 -14.50 1.89
CA LYS A 108 -6.98 -15.48 0.80
C LYS A 108 -8.34 -15.40 0.13
N TYR A 109 -9.44 -15.41 0.90
CA TYR A 109 -10.80 -15.32 0.37
C TYR A 109 -11.01 -14.07 -0.50
N TRP A 110 -10.55 -12.91 -0.04
CA TRP A 110 -10.73 -11.67 -0.79
C TRP A 110 -9.81 -11.56 -2.01
N ASN A 111 -8.65 -12.22 -1.99
CA ASN A 111 -7.76 -12.36 -3.14
C ASN A 111 -8.31 -13.33 -4.21
N LEU A 112 -9.18 -14.30 -3.85
CA LEU A 112 -9.79 -15.20 -4.85
C LEU A 112 -10.62 -14.45 -5.90
N ASN A 113 -11.12 -13.26 -5.57
CA ASN A 113 -11.92 -12.45 -6.50
C ASN A 113 -11.04 -11.61 -7.43
N ASP A 114 -9.90 -12.17 -7.87
CA ASP A 114 -8.88 -11.47 -8.64
C ASP A 114 -9.47 -10.96 -9.96
N PHE A 115 -9.68 -9.64 -10.02
CA PHE A 115 -10.34 -8.96 -11.15
C PHE A 115 -9.53 -9.01 -12.45
N LYS A 116 -8.30 -9.55 -12.42
CA LYS A 116 -7.49 -9.81 -13.62
C LYS A 116 -8.09 -10.92 -14.48
N LEU A 117 -8.85 -11.85 -13.87
CA LEU A 117 -9.47 -12.97 -14.58
C LEU A 117 -10.82 -12.61 -15.23
N SER A 118 -11.44 -11.47 -14.91
CA SER A 118 -12.74 -11.09 -15.50
C SER A 118 -12.67 -10.60 -16.96
N GLY A 119 -11.48 -10.61 -17.57
CA GLY A 119 -11.29 -10.47 -19.02
C GLY A 119 -11.26 -11.81 -19.76
N ASN A 120 -11.20 -12.94 -19.04
CA ASN A 120 -11.25 -14.28 -19.62
C ASN A 120 -12.58 -14.92 -19.21
N LYS A 121 -13.37 -15.38 -20.18
CA LYS A 121 -14.63 -16.09 -19.91
C LYS A 121 -14.31 -17.25 -18.98
N ARG A 122 -14.92 -17.29 -17.79
CA ARG A 122 -14.79 -18.43 -16.88
C ARG A 122 -15.34 -19.68 -17.57
N SER A 123 -14.47 -20.49 -18.18
CA SER A 123 -14.71 -21.92 -18.26
C SER A 123 -14.32 -22.48 -16.90
N TYR A 124 -15.29 -22.75 -16.04
CA TYR A 124 -15.03 -23.61 -14.90
C TYR A 124 -14.63 -24.99 -15.46
N PRO A 125 -13.58 -25.65 -14.94
CA PRO A 125 -13.46 -27.08 -15.14
C PRO A 125 -14.70 -27.70 -14.47
N THR A 126 -15.56 -28.33 -15.26
CA THR A 126 -16.60 -29.21 -14.74
C THR A 126 -15.90 -30.26 -13.90
N SER A 127 -16.05 -30.20 -12.59
CA SER A 127 -15.68 -31.31 -11.72
C SER A 127 -16.44 -32.53 -12.21
N GLU A 128 -15.70 -33.52 -12.70
CA GLU A 128 -16.24 -34.85 -12.97
C GLU A 128 -16.95 -35.34 -11.69
N PRO A 129 -18.14 -35.95 -11.81
CA PRO A 129 -18.78 -36.55 -10.66
C PRO A 129 -17.87 -37.68 -10.15
N CYS A 130 -17.41 -37.58 -8.91
CA CYS A 130 -16.76 -38.70 -8.24
C CYS A 130 -17.71 -39.90 -8.29
N SER A 131 -17.22 -40.98 -8.91
CA SER A 131 -17.84 -42.31 -8.91
C SER A 131 -17.61 -43.03 -7.58
#